data_AF-A0AAJ2T4Z1-F1
#
_entry.id   AF-A0AAJ2T4Z1-F1
#
_cell.length_a   1.000
_cell.length_b   1.000
_cell.length_c   1.000
_cell.angle_alpha   90.00
_cell.angle_beta   90.00
_cell.angle_gamma   90.00
#
_symmetry.space_group_name_H-M   'P 1'
#
loop_
_entity.id
_entity.type
_entity.pdbx_description
1 polymer ?
#
loop_
_entity_poly.entity_id
_entity_poly.type
_entity_poly.pdbx_seq_one_letter_code
_entity_poly.pdbx_strand_id
1 'polypeptide(L)'
;MEGITLQLRLDGESAELFTNQLLAFAEKQVKEKLENDRMPINQQTLMKKFGFTHGYVKQLERKGLRFRKQGKDTMYDVNDVYEILELEKEVRKLRA
;
A
#
# COMPACT_ATOMS: atom_id res chain seq x y z
N MET A 1 -26.02 -0.93 5.03
CA MET A 1 -25.30 0.24 4.47
C MET A 1 -26.18 0.79 3.36
N GLU A 2 -26.89 1.87 3.65
CA GLU A 2 -27.75 2.52 2.66
C GLU A 2 -26.88 3.27 1.66
N GLY A 3 -26.99 2.87 0.38
CA GLY A 3 -26.29 3.54 -0.71
C GLY A 3 -26.90 4.91 -0.94
N ILE A 4 -26.12 5.97 -0.71
CA ILE A 4 -26.57 7.33 -0.99
C ILE A 4 -26.63 7.50 -2.51
N THR A 5 -27.83 7.42 -3.10
CA THR A 5 -28.07 7.91 -4.46
C THR A 5 -28.27 9.42 -4.42
N LEU A 6 -27.21 10.18 -4.70
CA LEU A 6 -27.28 11.63 -4.92
C LEU A 6 -27.66 11.89 -6.39
N GLN A 7 -28.93 12.18 -6.64
CA GLN A 7 -29.32 12.90 -7.86
C GLN A 7 -29.31 14.39 -7.53
N LEU A 8 -28.32 15.13 -8.05
CA LEU A 8 -28.30 16.59 -8.01
C LEU A 8 -28.31 17.15 -9.42
N ARG A 9 -29.23 18.08 -9.67
CA ARG A 9 -29.27 18.95 -10.85
C ARG A 9 -28.29 20.09 -10.56
N LEU A 10 -27.21 20.20 -11.34
CA LEU A 10 -26.13 21.15 -11.08
C LEU A 10 -26.12 22.26 -12.14
N ASP A 11 -26.42 23.48 -11.72
CA ASP A 11 -26.14 24.72 -12.43
C ASP A 11 -24.63 25.03 -12.34
N GLY A 12 -24.06 25.70 -13.36
CA GLY A 12 -22.61 25.69 -13.66
C GLY A 12 -21.63 25.96 -12.49
N GLU A 13 -21.94 26.90 -11.58
CA GLU A 13 -21.08 27.19 -10.41
C GLU A 13 -21.10 26.07 -9.36
N SER A 14 -22.22 25.36 -9.23
CA SER A 14 -22.35 24.24 -8.29
C SER A 14 -21.61 22.98 -8.75
N ALA A 15 -21.40 22.83 -10.06
CA ALA A 15 -20.65 21.72 -10.64
C ALA A 15 -19.15 21.82 -10.33
N GLU A 16 -18.56 23.01 -10.44
CA GLU A 16 -17.13 23.23 -10.14
C GLU A 16 -16.83 23.01 -8.65
N LEU A 17 -17.66 23.55 -7.77
CA LEU A 17 -17.51 23.35 -6.32
C LEU A 17 -17.60 21.87 -5.94
N PHE A 18 -18.51 21.12 -6.56
CA PHE A 18 -18.66 19.68 -6.35
C PHE A 18 -17.47 18.88 -6.87
N THR A 19 -16.95 19.21 -8.06
CA THR A 19 -15.75 18.54 -8.60
C THR A 19 -14.53 18.77 -7.71
N ASN A 20 -14.37 19.98 -7.16
CA ASN A 20 -13.28 20.29 -6.23
C ASN A 20 -13.41 19.54 -4.90
N GLN A 21 -14.64 19.38 -4.38
CA GLN A 21 -14.89 18.58 -3.18
C GLN A 21 -14.64 17.08 -3.40
N LEU A 22 -15.06 16.53 -4.55
CA LEU A 22 -14.76 15.14 -4.91
C LEU A 22 -13.26 14.90 -5.07
N LEU A 23 -12.54 15.84 -5.70
CA LEU A 23 -11.09 15.76 -5.86
C LEU A 23 -10.40 15.80 -4.49
N ALA A 24 -10.75 16.74 -3.62
CA ALA A 24 -10.19 16.84 -2.28
C ALA A 24 -10.47 15.59 -1.43
N PHE A 25 -11.66 14.99 -1.58
CA PHE A 25 -12.00 13.73 -0.91
C PHE A 25 -11.15 12.56 -1.43
N ALA A 26 -10.99 12.45 -2.75
CA ALA A 26 -10.14 11.43 -3.35
C ALA A 26 -8.67 11.59 -2.91
N GLU A 27 -8.14 12.81 -2.91
CA GLU A 27 -6.79 13.13 -2.44
C GLU A 27 -6.59 12.75 -0.97
N LYS A 28 -7.58 13.04 -0.12
CA LYS A 28 -7.55 12.67 1.30
C LYS A 28 -7.54 11.15 1.49
N GLN A 29 -8.38 10.41 0.77
CA GLN A 29 -8.42 8.95 0.82
C GLN A 29 -7.11 8.30 0.33
N VAL A 30 -6.47 8.90 -0.69
CA VAL A 30 -5.16 8.44 -1.18
C VAL A 30 -4.06 8.73 -0.17
N LYS A 31 -4.04 9.92 0.43
CA LYS A 31 -3.09 10.27 1.50
C LYS A 31 -3.22 9.35 2.72
N GLU A 32 -4.43 9.08 3.20
CA GLU A 32 -4.65 8.21 4.35
C GLU A 32 -4.20 6.77 4.09
N LYS A 33 -4.35 6.26 2.86
CA LYS A 33 -3.80 4.94 2.47
C LYS A 33 -2.28 4.95 2.44
N LEU A 34 -1.68 5.99 1.84
CA LEU A 34 -0.23 6.14 1.77
C LEU A 34 0.40 6.28 3.17
N GLU A 35 -0.21 7.01 4.09
CA GLU A 35 0.31 7.17 5.45
C GLU A 35 0.24 5.87 6.27
N ASN A 36 -0.76 5.02 6.03
CA ASN A 36 -0.84 3.70 6.65
C ASN A 36 0.18 2.69 6.10
N ASP A 37 0.48 2.74 4.80
CA ASP A 37 1.56 1.91 4.20
C ASP A 37 2.97 2.47 4.49
N ARG A 38 3.05 3.75 4.88
CA ARG A 38 4.02 4.39 5.78
C ARG A 38 4.79 3.54 6.77
N MET A 39 4.04 2.85 7.61
CA MET A 39 4.57 2.33 8.86
C MET A 39 5.17 0.94 8.64
N PRO A 40 6.44 0.76 9.01
CA PRO A 40 7.04 -0.56 8.95
C PRO A 40 6.32 -1.51 9.87
N ILE A 41 6.13 -2.72 9.37
CA ILE A 41 5.34 -3.75 10.02
C ILE A 41 6.25 -4.85 10.53
N ASN A 42 5.84 -5.49 11.63
CA ASN A 42 6.61 -6.61 12.17
C ASN A 42 6.53 -7.83 11.23
N GLN A 43 7.43 -8.79 11.43
CA GLN A 43 7.52 -10.00 10.62
C GLN A 43 6.20 -10.79 10.54
N GLN A 44 5.47 -10.90 11.65
CA GLN A 44 4.24 -11.68 11.69
C GLN A 44 3.12 -11.01 10.88
N THR A 45 3.01 -9.69 10.96
CA THR A 45 2.08 -8.89 10.17
C THR A 45 2.45 -8.93 8.69
N LEU A 46 3.75 -8.86 8.36
CA LEU A 46 4.23 -9.00 6.98
C LEU A 46 3.83 -10.35 6.39
N MET A 47 4.08 -11.44 7.12
CA MET A 47 3.72 -12.79 6.70
C MET A 47 2.21 -12.93 6.46
N LYS A 48 1.38 -12.36 7.34
CA LYS A 48 -0.08 -12.37 7.18
C LYS A 48 -0.55 -11.53 5.99
N LYS A 49 0.00 -10.33 5.80
CA LYS A 49 -0.41 -9.39 4.73
C LYS A 49 -0.12 -9.96 3.34
N PHE A 50 1.01 -10.64 3.16
CA PHE A 50 1.46 -11.15 1.86
C PHE A 50 1.32 -12.67 1.71
N GLY A 51 0.87 -13.39 2.74
CA GLY A 51 0.83 -14.85 2.73
C GLY A 51 2.22 -15.50 2.70
N PHE A 52 3.26 -14.82 3.17
CA PHE A 52 4.63 -15.32 3.13
C PHE A 52 4.91 -16.34 4.22
N THR A 53 5.72 -17.34 3.89
CA THR A 53 6.33 -18.23 4.87
C THR A 53 7.51 -17.54 5.54
N HIS A 54 7.88 -18.00 6.74
CA HIS A 54 9.05 -17.48 7.44
C HIS A 54 10.34 -17.64 6.60
N GLY A 55 10.48 -18.79 5.91
CA GLY A 55 11.61 -19.05 5.02
C GLY A 55 11.67 -18.07 3.84
N TYR A 56 10.51 -17.68 3.30
CA TYR A 56 10.46 -16.71 2.22
C TYR A 56 10.89 -15.31 2.66
N VAL A 57 10.48 -14.87 3.86
CA VAL A 57 10.96 -13.59 4.41
C VAL A 57 12.49 -13.61 4.57
N LYS A 58 13.08 -14.72 5.01
CA LYS A 58 14.55 -14.88 5.05
C LYS A 58 15.21 -14.85 3.67
N GLN A 59 14.53 -15.32 2.64
CA GLN A 59 15.01 -15.20 1.28
C GLN A 59 14.97 -13.74 0.80
N LEU A 60 13.90 -12.99 1.11
CA LEU A 60 13.80 -11.57 0.79
C LEU A 60 14.89 -10.75 1.50
N GLU A 61 15.18 -11.04 2.78
CA GLU A 61 16.31 -10.43 3.51
C GLU A 61 17.64 -10.62 2.76
N ARG A 62 17.92 -11.84 2.26
CA ARG A 62 19.13 -12.13 1.48
C ARG A 62 19.16 -11.42 0.12
N LYS A 63 17.99 -11.06 -0.42
CA LYS A 63 17.84 -10.28 -1.67
C LYS A 63 17.92 -8.77 -1.43
N GLY A 64 18.13 -8.33 -0.19
CA GLY A 64 18.32 -6.92 0.15
C GLY A 64 17.12 -6.27 0.83
N LEU A 65 16.10 -7.03 1.25
CA LEU A 65 15.01 -6.48 2.04
C LEU A 65 15.56 -5.92 3.35
N ARG A 66 15.45 -4.60 3.51
CA ARG A 66 15.95 -3.93 4.71
C ARG A 66 15.03 -4.21 5.87
N PHE A 67 15.64 -4.35 7.03
CA PHE A 67 14.92 -4.52 8.28
C PHE A 67 15.59 -3.72 9.37
N ARG A 68 14.79 -3.37 10.38
CA ARG A 68 15.27 -2.74 11.60
C ARG A 68 14.80 -3.52 12.81
N LYS A 69 15.61 -3.51 13.87
CA LYS A 69 15.22 -4.08 15.16
C LYS A 69 14.48 -3.03 15.97
N GLN A 70 13.33 -3.40 16.51
CA GLN A 70 12.55 -2.59 17.45
C GLN A 70 12.21 -3.46 18.65
N GLY A 71 13.03 -3.34 19.71
CA GLY A 71 12.97 -4.27 20.85
C GLY A 71 13.24 -5.71 20.41
N LYS A 72 12.28 -6.61 20.64
CA LYS A 72 12.35 -8.02 20.21
C LYS A 72 11.90 -8.23 18.77
N ASP A 73 11.18 -7.28 18.19
CA ASP A 73 10.59 -7.41 16.86
C ASP A 73 11.54 -6.94 15.76
N THR A 74 11.35 -7.54 14.59
CA THR A 74 11.99 -7.11 13.35
C THR A 74 10.93 -6.46 12.49
N MET A 75 11.18 -5.21 12.12
CA MET A 75 10.25 -4.37 11.35
C MET A 75 10.76 -4.24 9.92
N TYR A 76 9.83 -4.33 8.96
CA TYR A 76 10.09 -4.28 7.53
C TYR A 76 9.30 -3.14 6.91
N ASP A 77 9.93 -2.39 6.01
CA ASP A 77 9.23 -1.41 5.19
C ASP A 77 8.44 -2.16 4.11
N VAL A 78 7.18 -1.81 3.95
CA VAL A 78 6.30 -2.46 2.97
C VAL A 78 6.70 -2.05 1.55
N ASN A 79 7.25 -0.84 1.35
CA ASN A 79 7.68 -0.37 0.04
C ASN A 79 8.88 -1.18 -0.47
N ASP A 80 9.88 -1.43 0.38
CA ASP A 80 11.04 -2.28 0.04
C ASP A 80 10.58 -3.69 -0.37
N VAL A 81 9.53 -4.23 0.26
CA VAL A 81 8.95 -5.52 -0.11
C VAL A 81 8.36 -5.46 -1.52
N TYR A 82 7.56 -4.43 -1.84
CA TYR A 82 6.99 -4.28 -3.17
C TYR A 82 8.05 -4.13 -4.26
N GLU A 83 9.09 -3.33 -4.01
CA GLU A 83 10.21 -3.13 -4.94
C GLU A 83 10.89 -4.47 -5.28
N ILE A 84 11.19 -5.28 -4.27
CA ILE A 84 11.83 -6.59 -4.48
C ILE A 84 10.92 -7.54 -5.26
N LEU A 85 9.61 -7.55 -4.97
CA LEU A 85 8.67 -8.42 -5.67
C LEU A 85 8.51 -8.04 -7.15
N GLU A 86 8.51 -6.74 -7.49
CA GLU A 86 8.45 -6.33 -8.89
C GLU A 86 9.74 -6.73 -9.63
N LEU A 87 10.91 -6.57 -9.00
CA LEU A 87 12.18 -7.06 -9.56
C LEU A 87 12.16 -8.58 -9.79
N GLU A 88 11.62 -9.37 -8.85
CA GLU A 88 11.50 -10.82 -9.02
C GLU A 88 10.60 -11.20 -10.21
N LYS A 89 9.53 -10.45 -10.43
CA LYS A 89 8.61 -10.65 -11.55
C LYS A 89 9.26 -10.30 -12.89
N GLU A 90 10.04 -9.22 -12.94
CA GLU A 90 10.84 -8.87 -14.13
C GLU A 90 11.88 -9.95 -14.46
N VAL A 91 12.62 -10.43 -13.44
CA VAL A 91 13.59 -11.53 -13.63
C VAL A 91 12.92 -12.80 -14.15
N ARG A 92 11.71 -13.12 -13.70
CA ARG A 92 10.95 -14.28 -14.23
C ARG A 92 10.56 -14.08 -15.69
N LYS A 93 10.15 -12.88 -16.10
CA LYS A 93 9.81 -12.57 -17.50
C LYS A 93 11.02 -12.70 -18.43
N LEU A 94 12.21 -12.32 -17.96
CA LEU A 94 13.46 -12.42 -18.74
C LEU A 94 13.97 -13.87 -18.87
N ARG A 95 13.50 -14.79 -18.02
CA ARG A 95 13.91 -16.20 -18.00
C ARG A 95 12.88 -17.14 -18.65
N ALA A 96 11.72 -16.63 -19.04
CA ALA A 96 10.67 -17.34 -19.75
C ALA A 96 10.86 -17.16 -21.26
#